data_AF-A0A0D5CHH7-F1
#
_entry.id   AF-A0A0D5CHH7-F1
#
_cell.length_a   1.000
_cell.length_b   1.000
_cell.length_c   1.000
_cell.angle_alpha   90.00
_cell.angle_beta   90.00
_cell.angle_gamma   90.00
#
_symmetry.space_group_name_H-M   'P 1'
#
loop_
_entity.id
_entity.type
_entity.pdbx_description
1 polymer ?
#
loop_
_entity_poly.entity_id
_entity_poly.type
_entity_poly.pdbx_seq_one_letter_code
_entity_poly.pdbx_strand_id
1 'polypeptide(L)'
;MSDTGTPSRLDATPHVRAVAEAGLRLELVLRDARAIQWYPAPVPRPDTDGRRPSGISDPVPAIAGDWRRIAVRESVVESERMLDRAVDALAVARRRLERAIAEARAE
;
A
#
# COMPACT_ATOMS: atom_id res chain seq x y z
N MET A 1 -10.18 -42.29 -10.08
CA MET A 1 -11.52 -41.69 -10.00
C MET A 1 -11.30 -40.19 -10.01
N SER A 2 -11.24 -39.60 -11.21
CA SER A 2 -10.86 -38.20 -11.37
C SER A 2 -12.06 -37.33 -11.06
N ASP A 3 -11.96 -36.57 -9.97
CA ASP A 3 -12.85 -35.46 -9.65
C ASP A 3 -12.68 -34.40 -10.74
N THR A 4 -13.54 -34.42 -11.76
CA THR A 4 -13.74 -33.28 -12.67
C THR A 4 -14.45 -32.20 -11.88
N GLY A 5 -13.69 -31.55 -10.99
CA GLY A 5 -14.15 -30.48 -10.14
C GLY A 5 -14.76 -29.39 -11.01
N THR A 6 -16.06 -29.14 -10.80
CA THR A 6 -16.75 -27.96 -11.32
C THR A 6 -15.88 -26.75 -11.03
N PRO A 7 -15.45 -25.97 -12.03
CA PRO A 7 -14.60 -24.82 -11.78
C PRO A 7 -15.34 -23.89 -10.82
N SER A 8 -14.77 -23.73 -9.63
CA SER A 8 -15.30 -22.81 -8.64
C SER A 8 -15.31 -21.41 -9.26
N ARG A 9 -16.27 -20.55 -8.89
CA ARG A 9 -16.26 -19.13 -9.27
C ARG A 9 -14.94 -18.41 -8.91
N LEU A 10 -14.11 -19.04 -8.09
CA LEU A 10 -12.80 -18.58 -7.63
C LEU A 10 -11.61 -19.39 -8.18
N ASP A 11 -11.77 -20.19 -9.24
CA ASP A 11 -10.64 -20.84 -9.93
C ASP A 11 -9.84 -19.82 -10.76
N ALA A 12 -9.32 -18.83 -10.05
CA ALA A 12 -8.37 -17.86 -10.53
C ALA A 12 -7.08 -18.58 -10.95
N THR A 13 -6.50 -18.12 -12.05
CA THR A 13 -5.17 -18.58 -12.45
C THR A 13 -4.15 -18.28 -11.33
N PRO A 14 -3.03 -19.02 -11.25
CA PRO A 14 -1.99 -18.76 -10.25
C PRO A 14 -1.52 -17.30 -10.24
N HIS A 15 -1.48 -16.64 -11.40
CA HIS A 15 -1.10 -15.23 -11.53
C HIS A 15 -2.13 -14.28 -10.89
N VAL A 16 -3.43 -14.51 -11.12
CA VAL A 16 -4.47 -13.70 -10.50
C VAL A 16 -4.44 -13.86 -8.98
N ARG A 17 -4.23 -15.08 -8.48
CA ARG A 17 -4.06 -15.34 -7.04
C ARG A 17 -2.86 -14.58 -6.47
N ALA A 18 -1.70 -14.66 -7.12
CA ALA A 18 -0.49 -13.98 -6.67
C ALA A 18 -0.65 -12.45 -6.62
N VAL A 19 -1.29 -11.86 -7.63
CA VAL A 19 -1.56 -10.42 -7.67
C VAL A 19 -2.51 -10.01 -6.54
N ALA A 20 -3.60 -10.75 -6.35
CA ALA A 20 -4.56 -10.48 -5.27
C ALA A 20 -3.90 -10.60 -3.88
N GLU A 21 -3.11 -11.65 -3.66
CA GLU A 21 -2.37 -11.87 -2.41
C GLU A 21 -1.37 -10.75 -2.14
N ALA A 22 -0.59 -10.34 -3.14
CA ALA A 22 0.36 -9.24 -3.01
C ALA A 22 -0.34 -7.91 -2.71
N GLY A 23 -1.44 -7.60 -3.40
CA GLY A 23 -2.22 -6.39 -3.16
C GLY A 23 -2.82 -6.34 -1.75
N LEU A 24 -3.38 -7.45 -1.28
CA LEU A 24 -3.94 -7.55 0.07
C LEU A 24 -2.86 -7.41 1.15
N ARG A 25 -1.68 -8.01 0.95
CA ARG A 25 -0.55 -7.83 1.86
C ARG A 25 -0.07 -6.38 1.91
N LEU A 26 0.02 -5.72 0.76
CA LEU A 26 0.41 -4.32 0.69
C LEU A 26 -0.59 -3.41 1.42
N GLU A 27 -1.89 -3.67 1.29
CA GLU A 27 -2.94 -2.93 2.01
C GLU A 27 -2.77 -3.02 3.53
N LEU A 28 -2.40 -4.18 4.07
CA LEU A 28 -2.12 -4.32 5.51
C LEU A 28 -0.96 -3.42 5.93
N VAL A 29 0.14 -3.42 5.17
CA VAL A 29 1.31 -2.57 5.44
C VAL A 29 0.98 -1.08 5.29
N LEU A 30 0.16 -0.70 4.31
CA LEU A 30 -0.29 0.69 4.12
C LEU A 30 -1.14 1.19 5.30
N ARG A 31 -1.98 0.34 5.89
CA ARG A 31 -2.74 0.69 7.10
C ARG A 31 -1.82 0.97 8.28
N ASP A 32 -0.82 0.12 8.47
CA ASP A 32 0.17 0.31 9.53
C ASP A 32 0.97 1.59 9.31
N ALA A 33 1.41 1.85 8.07
CA ALA A 33 2.11 3.08 7.70
C ALA A 33 1.27 4.34 7.97
N ARG A 34 -0.03 4.30 7.68
CA ARG A 34 -0.98 5.38 8.00
C ARG A 34 -1.22 5.54 9.49
N ALA A 35 -1.01 4.51 10.31
CA ALA A 35 -1.10 4.62 11.76
C ALA A 35 0.13 5.33 12.36
N ILE A 36 1.33 5.11 11.80
CA ILE A 36 2.59 5.71 12.28
C ILE A 36 2.52 7.25 12.37
N GLN A 37 1.78 7.90 11.48
CA GLN A 37 1.64 9.37 11.50
C GLN A 37 0.98 9.91 12.78
N TRP A 38 0.23 9.07 13.50
CA TRP A 38 -0.52 9.43 14.70
C TRP A 38 0.18 9.06 16.01
N TYR A 39 1.29 8.30 15.96
CA TYR A 39 2.05 7.99 17.17
C TYR A 39 2.84 9.21 17.64
N PRO A 40 2.96 9.47 18.95
CA PRO A 40 3.84 10.52 19.46
C PRO A 40 5.29 10.23 19.08
N ALA A 41 6.06 11.25 18.70
CA ALA A 41 7.50 11.08 18.56
C ALA A 41 8.09 10.77 19.95
N PRO A 42 9.12 9.90 20.06
CA PRO A 42 9.80 9.70 21.33
C PRO A 42 10.34 11.04 21.82
N VAL A 43 9.82 11.52 22.95
CA VAL A 43 10.29 12.76 23.58
C VAL A 43 11.67 12.46 24.17
N PRO A 44 12.73 13.21 23.79
CA PRO A 44 14.03 13.07 24.43
C PRO A 44 13.88 13.28 25.94
N ARG A 45 14.48 12.40 26.76
CA ARG A 45 14.49 12.61 28.22
C ARG A 45 15.18 13.95 28.52
N PRO A 46 14.60 14.80 29.37
CA PRO A 46 15.22 16.06 29.72
C PRO A 46 16.53 15.79 30.47
N ASP A 47 17.61 16.45 30.03
CA ASP A 47 18.85 16.54 30.80
C ASP A 47 18.53 17.26 32.12
N THR A 48 18.91 16.64 33.24
CA THR A 48 18.62 17.10 34.60
C THR A 48 19.47 18.30 35.06
N ASP A 49 19.80 19.23 34.16
CA ASP A 49 20.62 20.42 34.45
C ASP A 49 19.77 21.69 34.69
N GLY A 50 18.70 21.55 35.49
CA GLY A 50 18.11 22.66 36.25
C GLY A 50 17.45 23.82 35.49
N ARG A 51 17.39 23.80 34.16
CA ARG A 51 16.73 24.86 33.38
C ARG A 51 15.22 24.58 33.25
N ARG A 52 14.38 25.41 33.87
CA ARG A 52 12.92 25.36 33.66
C ARG A 52 12.64 25.51 32.16
N PRO A 53 11.94 24.56 31.49
CA PRO A 53 11.63 24.70 30.08
C PRO A 53 10.61 25.83 29.93
N SER A 54 11.06 26.96 29.41
CA SER A 54 10.20 28.06 28.99
C SER A 54 9.39 27.62 27.78
N GLY A 55 8.07 27.59 27.92
CA GLY A 55 7.13 27.48 26.82
C GLY A 55 6.96 26.06 26.27
N ILE A 56 5.71 25.60 26.23
CA ILE A 56 5.32 24.50 25.35
C ILE A 56 5.60 25.00 23.93
N SER A 57 6.76 24.64 23.38
CA SER A 57 7.08 24.88 21.97
C SER A 57 6.01 24.15 21.16
N ASP A 58 5.39 24.84 20.21
CA ASP A 58 4.44 24.25 19.28
C ASP A 58 5.04 22.93 18.74
N PRO A 59 4.41 21.77 18.92
CA PRO A 59 4.96 20.50 18.47
C PRO A 59 4.96 20.38 16.94
N VAL A 60 4.26 21.27 16.22
CA VAL A 60 4.11 21.21 14.75
C VAL A 60 5.46 21.19 14.01
N PRO A 61 6.46 22.07 14.27
CA PRO A 61 7.74 22.03 13.57
C PRO A 61 8.54 20.76 13.87
N ALA A 62 8.46 20.26 15.11
CA ALA A 62 9.15 19.03 15.53
C ALA A 62 8.56 17.77 14.85
N ILE A 63 7.25 17.74 14.63
CA ILE A 63 6.56 16.65 13.93
C ILE A 63 6.70 16.79 12.41
N ALA A 64 6.67 18.02 11.88
CA ALA A 64 6.82 18.29 10.45
C ALA A 64 8.24 18.00 9.94
N GLY A 65 9.27 18.23 10.78
CA GLY A 65 10.67 17.95 10.48
C GLY A 65 11.15 16.52 10.79
N ASP A 66 10.26 15.62 11.25
CA ASP A 66 10.62 14.24 11.55
C ASP A 66 10.89 13.45 10.25
N TRP A 67 12.16 13.30 9.91
CA TRP A 67 12.63 12.60 8.70
C TRP A 67 12.09 11.18 8.58
N ARG A 68 11.81 10.49 9.70
CA ARG A 68 11.26 9.14 9.68
C ARG A 68 9.82 9.15 9.16
N ARG A 69 9.02 10.13 9.60
CA ARG A 69 7.64 10.30 9.13
C ARG A 69 7.60 10.72 7.68
N ILE A 70 8.53 11.58 7.25
CA ILE A 70 8.66 11.98 5.84
C ILE A 70 8.94 10.74 4.97
N ALA A 71 9.92 9.92 5.35
CA ALA A 71 10.27 8.70 4.60
C ALA A 71 9.08 7.72 4.50
N VAL A 72 8.29 7.56 5.57
CA VAL A 72 7.07 6.73 5.54
C VAL A 72 6.03 7.32 4.59
N ARG A 73 5.78 8.63 4.62
CA ARG A 73 4.83 9.29 3.71
C ARG A 73 5.26 9.14 2.25
N GLU A 74 6.53 9.35 1.94
CA GLU A 74 7.07 9.17 0.59
C GLU A 74 6.89 7.73 0.11
N SER A 75 7.16 6.75 0.98
CA SER A 75 6.98 5.33 0.67
C SER A 75 5.50 4.98 0.40
N VAL A 76 4.57 5.57 1.16
CA VAL A 76 3.12 5.41 0.92
C VAL A 76 2.72 5.97 -0.44
N VAL A 77 3.14 7.21 -0.75
CA VAL A 77 2.83 7.86 -2.03
C VAL A 77 3.36 7.05 -3.22
N GLU A 78 4.60 6.56 -3.14
CA GLU A 78 5.16 5.75 -4.23
C GLU A 78 4.44 4.40 -4.35
N SER A 79 4.08 3.76 -3.23
CA SER A 79 3.31 2.51 -3.24
C SER A 79 1.94 2.68 -3.90
N GLU A 80 1.24 3.78 -3.62
CA GLU A 80 -0.05 4.12 -4.25
C GLU A 80 0.11 4.32 -5.76
N ARG A 81 1.15 5.06 -6.20
CA ARG A 81 1.45 5.22 -7.63
C ARG A 81 1.80 3.91 -8.31
N MET A 82 2.41 2.96 -7.60
CA MET A 82 2.69 1.63 -8.13
C MET A 82 1.41 0.80 -8.27
N LEU A 83 0.48 0.91 -7.32
CA LEU A 83 -0.84 0.28 -7.40
C LEU A 83 -1.65 0.81 -8.58
N ASP A 84 -1.67 2.13 -8.81
CA ASP A 84 -2.35 2.74 -9.96
C ASP A 84 -1.82 2.17 -11.28
N ARG A 85 -0.48 2.11 -11.42
CA ARG A 85 0.18 1.51 -12.59
C ARG A 85 -0.17 0.03 -12.77
N ALA A 86 -0.29 -0.73 -11.68
CA ALA A 86 -0.67 -2.14 -11.73
C ALA A 86 -2.12 -2.32 -12.19
N VAL A 87 -3.04 -1.48 -11.70
CA VAL A 87 -4.45 -1.47 -12.13
C VAL A 87 -4.56 -1.17 -13.62
N ASP A 88 -3.84 -0.15 -14.10
CA ASP A 88 -3.82 0.21 -15.53
C ASP A 88 -3.29 -0.93 -16.40
N ALA A 89 -2.21 -1.59 -15.98
CA ALA A 89 -1.63 -2.72 -16.70
C ALA A 89 -2.62 -3.89 -16.82
N LEU A 90 -3.33 -4.23 -15.72
CA LEU A 90 -4.37 -5.25 -15.73
C LEU A 90 -5.55 -4.87 -16.63
N ALA A 91 -5.96 -3.61 -16.62
CA ALA A 91 -7.04 -3.12 -17.48
C ALA A 91 -6.67 -3.21 -18.97
N VAL A 92 -5.43 -2.88 -19.33
CA VAL A 92 -4.90 -3.04 -20.69
C VAL A 92 -4.88 -4.51 -21.09
N ALA A 93 -4.37 -5.40 -20.24
CA ALA A 93 -4.31 -6.84 -20.52
C ALA A 93 -5.72 -7.42 -20.74
N ARG A 94 -6.69 -7.07 -19.88
CA ARG A 94 -8.09 -7.47 -20.03
C ARG A 94 -8.67 -7.05 -21.38
N ARG A 95 -8.55 -5.77 -21.74
CA ARG A 95 -9.09 -5.25 -23.01
C ARG A 95 -8.48 -5.94 -24.23
N ARG A 96 -7.18 -6.21 -24.21
CA ARG A 96 -6.50 -6.91 -25.31
C ARG A 96 -7.01 -8.34 -25.47
N LEU A 97 -7.17 -9.05 -24.36
CA LEU A 97 -7.69 -10.43 -24.38
C LEU A 97 -9.15 -10.48 -24.84
N GLU A 98 -10.00 -9.57 -24.34
CA GLU A 98 -11.40 -9.46 -24.78
C GLU A 98 -11.52 -9.20 -26.27
N ARG A 99 -10.69 -8.29 -26.81
CA ARG A 99 -10.63 -8.02 -28.24
C ARG A 99 -10.23 -9.25 -29.05
N ALA A 100 -9.17 -9.94 -28.65
CA ALA A 100 -8.72 -11.15 -29.35
C ALA A 100 -9.78 -12.26 -29.33
N ILE A 101 -10.50 -12.42 -28.20
CA ILE A 101 -11.62 -13.37 -28.11
C ILE A 101 -12.78 -12.96 -29.03
N ALA A 102 -13.07 -11.66 -29.14
CA ALA A 102 -14.12 -11.17 -30.04
C ALA A 102 -13.77 -11.41 -31.51
N GLU A 103 -12.52 -11.14 -31.91
CA GLU A 103 -12.01 -11.40 -33.25
C GLU A 103 -12.09 -12.89 -33.59
N ALA A 104 -11.63 -13.77 -32.70
CA ALA A 104 -11.66 -15.22 -32.90
C ALA A 104 -13.07 -15.85 -32.95
N ARG A 105 -14.11 -15.13 -32.54
CA ARG A 105 -15.52 -15.59 -32.60
C ARG A 105 -16.29 -15.06 -33.80
N ALA A 106 -15.72 -14.08 -34.51
CA ALA A 106 -16.30 -13.50 -35.71
C ALA A 106 -15.89 -14.24 -36.99
N GLU A 107 -14.88 -15.12 -36.90
CA GLU A 107 -14.47 -16.11 -37.90
C GLU A 107 -15.25 -17.42 -37.74
#